data_AF-A0A2M9PGU6-F1
#
_entry.id   AF-A0A2M9PGU6-F1
#
_cell.length_a   1.000
_cell.length_b   1.000
_cell.length_c   1.000
_cell.angle_alpha   90.00
_cell.angle_beta   90.00
_cell.angle_gamma   90.00
#
_symmetry.space_group_name_H-M   'P 1'
#
loop_
_entity.id
_entity.type
_entity.pdbx_description
1 polymer ?
#
loop_
_entity_poly.entity_id
_entity_poly.type
_entity_poly.pdbx_seq_one_letter_code
_entity_poly.pdbx_strand_id
1 'polypeptide(L)'
;MTLHFRGAGPVARRALLAAGISAFALAAHAQDQAAIEKWVDGEFQPSTLTRDQQIAEMEWFAKAAEPFKGMTINVVSENIPTHTYESQTLTKAFEGITGIKVTHDLLQEGDVIEKLQTQVQSGQNVYDAYVNDSDLIGTHFRYGWAVPLSDYMAGEGADVTSPTLDLDDFMGKSFTTAPDGKLYMLPDQQFANLYWFRHDLFSDPALKEQF
;
A
#
# COMPACT_ATOMS: atom_id res chain seq x y z
N MET A 1 30.28 -26.46 9.77
CA MET A 1 30.49 -26.26 11.22
C MET A 1 29.45 -27.09 11.94
N THR A 2 29.88 -28.20 12.52
CA THR A 2 29.03 -29.30 12.99
C THR A 2 28.94 -29.24 14.51
N LEU A 3 27.74 -29.13 15.08
CA LEU A 3 27.52 -29.17 16.53
C LEU A 3 26.79 -30.46 16.90
N HIS A 4 27.42 -31.25 17.77
CA HIS A 4 26.86 -32.40 18.44
C HIS A 4 26.28 -31.97 19.80
N PHE A 5 25.07 -32.44 20.14
CA PHE A 5 24.60 -32.50 21.52
C PHE A 5 24.28 -33.96 21.88
N ARG A 6 24.76 -34.39 23.05
CA ARG A 6 24.53 -35.71 23.66
C ARG A 6 23.83 -35.49 25.00
N GLY A 7 22.77 -36.26 25.28
CA GLY A 7 22.27 -36.47 26.65
C GLY A 7 20.74 -36.58 26.77
N ALA A 8 20.25 -37.79 26.99
CA ALA A 8 18.86 -38.15 27.20
C ALA A 8 18.46 -38.21 28.68
N GLY A 9 17.21 -37.83 28.99
CA GLY A 9 16.35 -38.62 29.89
C GLY A 9 15.35 -37.83 30.77
N PRO A 10 14.18 -38.41 31.11
CA PRO A 10 12.91 -37.68 31.20
C PRO A 10 12.39 -37.49 32.65
N VAL A 11 11.41 -36.58 32.82
CA VAL A 11 10.08 -36.82 33.45
C VAL A 11 9.37 -35.48 33.76
N ALA A 12 8.21 -35.33 33.13
CA ALA A 12 6.97 -34.68 33.56
C ALA A 12 7.02 -33.37 34.38
N ARG A 13 6.64 -32.26 33.71
CA ARG A 13 5.60 -31.31 34.17
C ARG A 13 5.29 -30.32 33.03
N ARG A 14 4.42 -30.70 32.10
CA ARG A 14 3.76 -29.77 31.18
C ARG A 14 2.33 -30.22 30.92
N ALA A 15 1.43 -29.82 31.80
CA ALA A 15 0.00 -29.86 31.55
C ALA A 15 -0.62 -28.68 32.30
N LEU A 16 -0.56 -27.50 31.69
CA LEU A 16 -1.37 -26.29 31.97
C LEU A 16 -0.84 -25.14 31.10
N LEU A 17 -0.99 -25.25 29.77
CA LEU A 17 -0.79 -24.10 28.86
C LEU A 17 -1.60 -24.19 27.55
N ALA A 18 -2.51 -25.16 27.41
CA ALA A 18 -3.32 -25.30 26.19
C ALA A 18 -4.66 -24.52 26.23
N ALA A 19 -5.19 -24.24 27.43
CA ALA A 19 -6.47 -23.54 27.58
C ALA A 19 -6.35 -22.00 27.42
N GLY A 20 -5.19 -21.42 27.76
CA GLY A 20 -4.96 -19.97 27.64
C GLY A 20 -4.75 -19.51 26.20
N ILE A 21 -3.96 -20.25 25.41
CA ILE A 21 -3.66 -19.91 24.01
C ILE A 21 -4.94 -19.89 23.17
N SER A 22 -5.87 -20.80 23.43
CA SER A 22 -7.14 -20.90 22.71
C SER A 22 -8.06 -19.70 22.96
N ALA A 23 -8.16 -19.22 24.20
CA ALA A 23 -9.00 -18.07 24.56
C ALA A 23 -8.42 -16.74 24.05
N PHE A 24 -7.09 -16.57 24.08
CA PHE A 24 -6.42 -15.40 23.51
C PHE A 24 -6.53 -15.36 21.98
N ALA A 25 -6.39 -16.50 21.30
CA ALA A 25 -6.56 -16.59 19.86
C ALA A 25 -8.01 -16.28 19.43
N LEU A 26 -9.01 -16.79 20.17
CA LEU A 26 -10.42 -16.47 19.94
C LEU A 26 -10.73 -14.99 20.16
N ALA A 27 -10.18 -14.38 21.21
CA ALA A 27 -10.38 -12.96 21.49
C ALA A 27 -9.70 -12.06 20.44
N ALA A 28 -8.48 -12.40 20.02
CA ALA A 28 -7.77 -11.68 18.96
C ALA A 28 -8.53 -11.79 17.62
N HIS A 29 -9.00 -12.98 17.26
CA HIS A 29 -9.78 -13.17 16.04
C HIS A 29 -11.11 -12.40 16.06
N ALA A 30 -11.78 -12.32 17.21
CA ALA A 30 -13.00 -11.54 17.37
C ALA A 30 -12.74 -10.01 17.30
N GLN A 31 -11.58 -9.54 17.75
CA GLN A 31 -11.19 -8.13 17.61
C GLN A 31 -10.85 -7.77 16.16
N ASP A 32 -10.14 -8.65 15.47
CA ASP A 32 -9.81 -8.49 14.05
C ASP A 32 -11.10 -8.41 13.20
N GLN A 33 -12.08 -9.27 13.46
CA GLN A 33 -13.40 -9.24 12.81
C GLN A 33 -14.17 -7.93 13.04
N ALA A 34 -14.24 -7.46 14.28
CA ALA A 34 -14.94 -6.21 14.60
C ALA A 34 -14.29 -4.98 13.92
N ALA A 35 -12.97 -4.98 13.77
CA ALA A 35 -12.26 -3.94 13.03
C ALA A 35 -12.60 -3.99 11.54
N ILE A 36 -12.60 -5.18 10.94
CA ILE A 36 -12.96 -5.40 9.53
C ILE A 36 -14.39 -4.90 9.25
N GLU A 37 -15.38 -5.36 10.02
CA GLU A 37 -16.79 -4.98 9.81
C GLU A 37 -16.99 -3.47 9.93
N LYS A 38 -16.33 -2.82 10.90
CA LYS A 38 -16.40 -1.36 11.08
C LYS A 38 -15.93 -0.62 9.82
N TRP A 39 -14.84 -1.05 9.20
CA TRP A 39 -14.30 -0.38 8.02
C TRP A 39 -15.15 -0.65 6.78
N VAL A 40 -15.58 -1.90 6.58
CA VAL A 40 -16.42 -2.30 5.44
C VAL A 40 -17.78 -1.62 5.48
N ASP A 41 -18.43 -1.54 6.64
CA ASP A 41 -19.77 -0.96 6.78
C ASP A 41 -19.76 0.57 6.85
N GLY A 42 -18.62 1.18 7.16
CA GLY A 42 -18.48 2.61 7.38
C GLY A 42 -17.77 3.35 6.24
N GLU A 43 -16.51 2.99 5.99
CA GLU A 43 -15.59 3.79 5.16
C GLU A 43 -15.49 3.27 3.72
N PHE A 44 -15.54 1.95 3.52
CA PHE A 44 -15.33 1.33 2.20
C PHE A 44 -16.61 1.31 1.34
N GLN A 45 -17.35 2.41 1.36
CA GLN A 45 -18.59 2.59 0.62
C GLN A 45 -18.59 3.89 -0.19
N PRO A 46 -19.14 3.89 -1.42
CA PRO A 46 -19.70 2.74 -2.13
C PRO A 46 -18.62 1.79 -2.65
N SER A 47 -18.96 0.52 -2.87
CA SER A 47 -18.07 -0.49 -3.45
C SER A 47 -18.73 -1.26 -4.60
N THR A 48 -17.91 -1.73 -5.53
CA THR A 48 -18.31 -2.68 -6.59
C THR A 48 -18.45 -4.11 -6.07
N LEU A 49 -17.82 -4.41 -4.93
CA LEU A 49 -17.90 -5.71 -4.25
C LEU A 49 -19.12 -5.76 -3.33
N THR A 50 -19.74 -6.93 -3.23
CA THR A 50 -20.73 -7.17 -2.17
C THR A 50 -20.07 -7.09 -0.80
N ARG A 51 -20.86 -6.81 0.25
CA ARG A 51 -20.34 -6.78 1.62
C ARG A 51 -19.55 -8.04 1.97
N ASP A 52 -20.08 -9.22 1.66
CA ASP A 52 -19.42 -10.50 1.97
C ASP A 52 -18.08 -10.65 1.22
N GLN A 53 -17.98 -10.14 -0.01
CA GLN A 53 -16.72 -10.12 -0.75
C GLN A 53 -15.69 -9.17 -0.12
N GLN A 54 -16.13 -7.98 0.35
CA GLN A 54 -15.26 -7.05 1.06
C GLN A 54 -14.73 -7.65 2.37
N ILE A 55 -15.61 -8.30 3.16
CA ILE A 55 -15.19 -9.00 4.39
C ILE A 55 -14.15 -10.06 4.07
N ALA A 56 -14.40 -10.91 3.06
CA ALA A 56 -13.46 -11.95 2.66
C ALA A 56 -12.10 -11.39 2.20
N GLU A 57 -12.09 -10.24 1.51
CA GLU A 57 -10.86 -9.57 1.10
C GLU A 57 -10.08 -9.00 2.30
N MET A 58 -10.76 -8.35 3.25
CA MET A 58 -10.10 -7.85 4.46
C MET A 58 -9.58 -8.98 5.35
N GLU A 59 -10.32 -10.09 5.45
CA GLU A 59 -9.85 -11.31 6.12
C GLU A 59 -8.59 -11.89 5.45
N TRP A 60 -8.53 -11.83 4.11
CA TRP A 60 -7.34 -12.22 3.37
C TRP A 60 -6.16 -11.30 3.72
N PHE A 61 -6.35 -9.97 3.77
CA PHE A 61 -5.29 -9.05 4.21
C PHE A 61 -4.81 -9.33 5.63
N ALA A 62 -5.73 -9.52 6.58
CA ALA A 62 -5.38 -9.82 7.97
C ALA A 62 -4.55 -11.11 8.09
N LYS A 63 -4.91 -12.14 7.31
CA LYS A 63 -4.21 -13.42 7.28
C LYS A 63 -2.85 -13.33 6.60
N ALA A 64 -2.77 -12.71 5.42
CA ALA A 64 -1.51 -12.52 4.71
C ALA A 64 -0.49 -11.70 5.53
N ALA A 65 -1.00 -10.79 6.37
CA ALA A 65 -0.21 -9.95 7.24
C ALA A 65 0.29 -10.62 8.54
N GLU A 66 -0.16 -11.83 8.90
CA GLU A 66 0.20 -12.49 10.16
C GLU A 66 1.71 -12.50 10.47
N PRO A 67 2.62 -12.79 9.51
CA PRO A 67 4.07 -12.79 9.77
C PRO A 67 4.65 -11.40 10.04
N PHE A 68 3.92 -10.35 9.68
CA PHE A 68 4.39 -8.96 9.69
C PHE A 68 3.72 -8.12 10.78
N LYS A 69 2.88 -8.71 11.64
CA LYS A 69 2.25 -7.99 12.77
C LYS A 69 3.32 -7.29 13.64
N GLY A 70 3.13 -5.99 13.87
CA GLY A 70 4.08 -5.13 14.60
C GLY A 70 5.19 -4.52 13.74
N MET A 71 5.25 -4.83 12.44
CA MET A 71 6.11 -4.13 11.48
C MET A 71 5.70 -2.67 11.36
N THR A 72 6.68 -1.80 11.08
CA THR A 72 6.43 -0.41 10.67
C THR A 72 6.97 -0.19 9.27
N ILE A 73 6.16 0.40 8.41
CA ILE A 73 6.50 0.80 7.04
C ILE A 73 6.45 2.33 6.97
N ASN A 74 7.45 2.94 6.36
CA ASN A 74 7.49 4.40 6.15
C ASN A 74 7.22 4.70 4.68
N VAL A 75 6.22 5.56 4.44
CA VAL A 75 5.76 5.97 3.12
C VAL A 75 5.81 7.48 3.02
N VAL A 76 6.09 8.02 1.84
CA VAL A 76 6.04 9.45 1.56
C VAL A 76 5.32 9.73 0.26
N SER A 77 4.54 10.82 0.24
CA SER A 77 3.80 11.29 -0.93
C SER A 77 3.65 12.82 -0.94
N GLU A 78 3.11 13.34 -2.05
CA GLU A 78 2.72 14.75 -2.15
C GLU A 78 1.52 15.06 -1.23
N ASN A 79 1.50 16.25 -0.64
CA ASN A 79 0.40 16.76 0.16
C ASN A 79 -0.79 17.23 -0.71
N ILE A 80 -1.50 16.27 -1.29
CA ILE A 80 -2.78 16.45 -1.98
C ILE A 80 -3.93 15.76 -1.23
N PRO A 81 -5.21 16.10 -1.54
CA PRO A 81 -6.35 15.53 -0.82
C PRO A 81 -6.40 13.99 -0.81
N THR A 82 -6.02 13.34 -1.92
CA THR A 82 -6.02 11.87 -2.03
C THR A 82 -5.03 11.24 -1.04
N HIS A 83 -3.78 11.70 -1.03
CA HIS A 83 -2.78 11.17 -0.11
C HIS A 83 -3.01 11.61 1.35
N THR A 84 -3.69 12.75 1.55
CA THR A 84 -4.18 13.12 2.89
C THR A 84 -5.17 12.08 3.41
N TYR A 85 -6.09 11.61 2.56
CA TYR A 85 -7.02 10.55 2.90
C TYR A 85 -6.30 9.23 3.17
N GLU A 86 -5.35 8.84 2.32
CA GLU A 86 -4.53 7.64 2.55
C GLU A 86 -3.80 7.72 3.90
N SER A 87 -3.06 8.80 4.15
CA SER A 87 -2.24 9.01 5.34
C SER A 87 -3.07 9.05 6.62
N GLN A 88 -4.24 9.70 6.60
CA GLN A 88 -5.02 9.94 7.81
C GLN A 88 -6.12 8.90 8.06
N THR A 89 -6.57 8.21 7.03
CA THR A 89 -7.68 7.25 7.11
C THR A 89 -7.22 5.84 6.76
N LEU A 90 -6.68 5.62 5.56
CA LEU A 90 -6.36 4.27 5.09
C LEU A 90 -5.22 3.62 5.89
N THR A 91 -4.21 4.38 6.35
CA THR A 91 -3.17 3.83 7.24
C THR A 91 -3.75 3.25 8.53
N LYS A 92 -4.77 3.90 9.12
CA LYS A 92 -5.46 3.41 10.34
C LYS A 92 -6.28 2.17 10.05
N ALA A 93 -6.91 2.10 8.88
CA ALA A 93 -7.64 0.92 8.46
C ALA A 93 -6.69 -0.26 8.25
N PHE A 94 -5.60 -0.02 7.54
CA PHE A 94 -4.56 -1.00 7.29
C PHE A 94 -3.95 -1.50 8.60
N GLU A 95 -3.57 -0.63 9.53
CA GLU A 95 -3.04 -1.03 10.85
C GLU A 95 -4.08 -1.81 11.65
N GLY A 96 -5.34 -1.38 11.67
CA GLY A 96 -6.42 -2.07 12.38
C GLY A 96 -6.72 -3.47 11.85
N ILE A 97 -6.56 -3.71 10.54
CA ILE A 97 -6.84 -4.99 9.88
C ILE A 97 -5.63 -5.92 9.90
N THR A 98 -4.44 -5.37 9.65
CA THR A 98 -3.21 -6.16 9.43
C THR A 98 -2.29 -6.21 10.64
N GLY A 99 -2.40 -5.25 11.56
CA GLY A 99 -1.44 -5.03 12.64
C GLY A 99 -0.10 -4.45 12.18
N ILE A 100 0.02 -4.00 10.93
CA ILE A 100 1.20 -3.32 10.38
C ILE A 100 0.98 -1.81 10.48
N LYS A 101 1.93 -1.12 11.11
CA LYS A 101 1.87 0.34 11.21
C LYS A 101 2.44 0.99 9.96
N VAL A 102 1.71 1.92 9.37
CA VAL A 102 2.20 2.75 8.26
C VAL A 102 2.37 4.18 8.75
N THR A 103 3.59 4.69 8.70
CA THR A 103 3.87 6.12 8.86
C THR A 103 3.89 6.74 7.46
N HIS A 104 2.89 7.56 7.14
CA HIS A 104 2.75 8.18 5.83
C HIS A 104 2.97 9.70 5.91
N ASP A 105 4.16 10.14 5.51
CA ASP A 105 4.56 11.55 5.49
C ASP A 105 4.01 12.25 4.23
N LEU A 106 3.53 13.49 4.43
CA LEU A 106 3.03 14.35 3.36
C LEU A 106 3.97 15.54 3.16
N LEU A 107 4.56 15.66 1.99
CA LEU A 107 5.50 16.73 1.64
C LEU A 107 5.05 17.48 0.38
N GLN A 108 5.72 18.57 0.00
CA GLN A 108 5.52 19.11 -1.35
C GLN A 108 6.19 18.18 -2.38
N GLU A 109 5.65 18.12 -3.60
CA GLU A 109 6.15 17.22 -4.66
C GLU A 109 7.67 17.33 -4.85
N GLY A 110 8.20 18.55 -4.94
CA GLY A 110 9.64 18.80 -5.07
C GLY A 110 10.47 18.18 -3.94
N ASP A 111 9.97 18.19 -2.70
CA ASP A 111 10.64 17.59 -1.55
C ASP A 111 10.60 16.06 -1.61
N VAL A 112 9.50 15.46 -2.11
CA VAL A 112 9.40 14.01 -2.35
C VAL A 112 10.49 13.56 -3.33
N ILE A 113 10.65 14.30 -4.43
CA ILE A 113 11.67 14.02 -5.45
C ILE A 113 13.08 14.17 -4.87
N GLU A 114 13.33 15.21 -4.08
CA GLU A 114 14.63 15.40 -3.41
C GLU A 114 14.96 14.24 -2.45
N LYS A 115 13.98 13.78 -1.67
CA LYS A 115 14.15 12.63 -0.75
C LYS A 115 14.45 11.34 -1.51
N LEU A 116 13.70 11.06 -2.58
CA LEU A 116 13.94 9.90 -3.44
C LEU A 116 15.36 9.92 -4.01
N GLN A 117 15.78 11.05 -4.58
CA GLN A 117 17.11 11.20 -5.16
C GLN A 117 18.21 11.03 -4.10
N THR A 118 17.99 11.57 -2.90
CA THR A 118 18.92 11.42 -1.77
C THR A 118 19.05 9.96 -1.33
N GLN A 119 17.94 9.22 -1.22
CA GLN A 119 17.94 7.80 -0.89
C GLN A 119 18.69 6.98 -1.96
N VAL A 120 18.42 7.24 -3.24
CA VAL A 120 19.10 6.56 -4.36
C VAL A 120 20.61 6.86 -4.37
N GLN A 121 21.02 8.11 -4.15
CA GLN A 121 22.43 8.50 -4.17
C GLN A 121 23.21 7.99 -2.95
N SER A 122 22.59 8.03 -1.77
CA SER A 122 23.22 7.60 -0.52
C SER A 122 23.18 6.08 -0.30
N GLY A 123 22.26 5.39 -0.96
CA GLY A 123 21.95 3.98 -0.72
C GLY A 123 21.36 3.68 0.64
N GLN A 124 20.94 4.70 1.40
CA GLN A 124 20.28 4.54 2.69
C GLN A 124 18.76 4.51 2.47
N ASN A 125 18.10 3.48 3.00
CA ASN A 125 16.64 3.43 3.01
C ASN A 125 16.09 4.44 4.02
N VAL A 126 15.39 5.46 3.51
CA VAL A 126 14.68 6.49 4.31
C VAL A 126 13.19 6.18 4.32
N TYR A 127 12.63 5.83 3.17
CA TYR A 127 11.24 5.39 3.02
C TYR A 127 11.19 4.07 2.25
N ASP A 128 10.31 3.20 2.71
CA ASP A 128 10.08 1.86 2.16
C ASP A 128 9.22 1.92 0.89
N ALA A 129 8.36 2.94 0.77
CA ALA A 129 7.60 3.21 -0.44
C ALA A 129 7.47 4.73 -0.70
N TYR A 130 7.35 5.08 -1.97
CA TYR A 130 7.13 6.44 -2.45
C TYR A 130 5.90 6.43 -3.35
N VAL A 131 5.00 7.40 -3.15
CA VAL A 131 4.01 7.76 -4.16
C VAL A 131 4.61 8.90 -4.98
N ASN A 132 4.93 8.61 -6.25
CA ASN A 132 5.51 9.59 -7.18
C ASN A 132 4.90 9.45 -8.57
N ASP A 133 5.16 10.46 -9.39
CA ASP A 133 4.59 10.56 -10.72
C ASP A 133 5.13 9.48 -11.67
N SER A 134 4.25 9.00 -12.55
CA SER A 134 4.59 7.96 -13.54
C SER A 134 5.68 8.39 -14.53
N ASP A 135 5.99 9.68 -14.65
CA ASP A 135 7.10 10.18 -15.46
C ASP A 135 8.47 9.71 -14.92
N LEU A 136 8.56 9.33 -13.64
CA LEU A 136 9.73 8.69 -13.04
C LEU A 136 9.94 7.23 -13.49
N ILE A 137 9.03 6.60 -14.26
CA ILE A 137 9.18 5.20 -14.70
C ILE A 137 10.53 4.96 -15.39
N GLY A 138 11.01 5.92 -16.17
CA GLY A 138 12.30 5.85 -16.84
C GLY A 138 13.49 5.87 -15.89
N THR A 139 13.36 6.50 -14.72
CA THR A 139 14.38 6.54 -13.67
C THR A 139 14.41 5.19 -12.92
N HIS A 140 13.23 4.72 -12.50
CA HIS A 140 13.07 3.46 -11.76
C HIS A 140 13.63 2.26 -12.53
N PHE A 141 13.26 2.16 -13.81
CA PHE A 141 13.75 1.11 -14.71
C PHE A 141 15.28 1.13 -14.89
N ARG A 142 15.88 2.31 -15.09
CA ARG A 142 17.30 2.42 -15.46
C ARG A 142 18.25 2.26 -14.28
N TYR A 143 17.86 2.70 -13.09
CA TYR A 143 18.77 2.76 -11.95
C TYR A 143 18.74 1.50 -11.08
N GLY A 144 17.70 0.67 -11.20
CA GLY A 144 17.64 -0.64 -10.55
C GLY A 144 17.42 -0.58 -9.04
N TRP A 145 16.94 0.56 -8.51
CA TRP A 145 16.61 0.73 -7.09
C TRP A 145 15.15 0.41 -6.77
N ALA A 146 14.27 0.49 -7.77
CA ALA A 146 12.88 0.11 -7.63
C ALA A 146 12.71 -1.40 -7.86
N VAL A 147 11.94 -2.05 -7.00
CA VAL A 147 11.57 -3.46 -7.17
C VAL A 147 10.59 -3.55 -8.35
N PRO A 148 10.86 -4.38 -9.38
CA PRO A 148 9.87 -4.65 -10.42
C PRO A 148 8.70 -5.43 -9.80
N LEU A 149 7.56 -4.77 -9.63
CA LEU A 149 6.38 -5.33 -8.96
C LEU A 149 5.85 -6.57 -9.68
N SER A 150 5.91 -6.62 -11.02
CA SER A 150 5.52 -7.82 -11.76
C SER A 150 6.37 -9.04 -11.41
N ASP A 151 7.68 -8.85 -11.20
CA ASP A 151 8.58 -9.93 -10.80
C ASP A 151 8.38 -10.29 -9.32
N TYR A 152 8.18 -9.28 -8.46
CA TYR A 152 7.90 -9.49 -7.05
C TYR A 152 6.62 -10.30 -6.84
N MET A 153 5.51 -9.91 -7.49
CA MET A 153 4.23 -10.62 -7.41
C MET A 153 4.31 -12.05 -7.93
N ALA A 154 5.13 -12.32 -8.96
CA ALA A 154 5.34 -13.67 -9.47
C ALA A 154 6.33 -14.51 -8.64
N GLY A 155 7.13 -13.85 -7.79
CA GLY A 155 8.23 -14.44 -7.03
C GLY A 155 8.02 -14.34 -5.52
N GLU A 156 8.88 -13.58 -4.85
CA GLU A 156 8.91 -13.47 -3.37
C GLU A 156 7.61 -12.93 -2.78
N GLY A 157 6.90 -12.06 -3.51
CA GLY A 157 5.65 -11.46 -3.09
C GLY A 157 4.40 -12.30 -3.39
N ALA A 158 4.54 -13.51 -3.95
CA ALA A 158 3.39 -14.30 -4.38
C ALA A 158 2.39 -14.58 -3.24
N ASP A 159 2.89 -14.90 -2.05
CA ASP A 159 2.05 -15.20 -0.87
C ASP A 159 1.33 -13.97 -0.31
N VAL A 160 1.78 -12.75 -0.68
CA VAL A 160 1.23 -11.47 -0.25
C VAL A 160 0.64 -10.65 -1.41
N THR A 161 0.48 -11.27 -2.58
CA THR A 161 -0.20 -10.66 -3.73
C THR A 161 -1.68 -11.00 -3.66
N SER A 162 -2.54 -9.97 -3.58
CA SER A 162 -3.98 -10.20 -3.44
C SER A 162 -4.55 -11.00 -4.61
N PRO A 163 -5.32 -12.08 -4.36
CA PRO A 163 -5.99 -12.82 -5.41
C PRO A 163 -7.10 -12.00 -6.09
N THR A 164 -7.53 -10.89 -5.49
CA THR A 164 -8.51 -9.95 -6.05
C THR A 164 -7.87 -8.79 -6.81
N LEU A 165 -6.54 -8.67 -6.81
CA LEU A 165 -5.84 -7.61 -7.53
C LEU A 165 -5.95 -7.83 -9.04
N ASP A 166 -6.82 -7.05 -9.69
CA ASP A 166 -6.93 -7.02 -11.14
C ASP A 166 -6.02 -5.95 -11.71
N LEU A 167 -4.81 -6.37 -12.11
CA LEU A 167 -3.85 -5.45 -12.71
C LEU A 167 -4.32 -4.86 -14.03
N ASP A 168 -5.25 -5.48 -14.74
CA ASP A 168 -5.75 -4.99 -16.04
C ASP A 168 -6.90 -3.98 -15.89
N ASP A 169 -7.49 -3.87 -14.68
CA ASP A 169 -8.52 -2.87 -14.36
C ASP A 169 -7.94 -1.46 -14.11
N PHE A 170 -6.62 -1.35 -13.88
CA PHE A 170 -5.98 -0.04 -13.72
C PHE A 170 -5.99 0.78 -15.01
N MET A 171 -6.63 1.95 -14.96
CA MET A 171 -6.41 2.99 -15.95
C MET A 171 -4.95 3.45 -15.95
N GLY A 172 -4.34 3.47 -17.13
CA GLY A 172 -2.98 3.99 -17.28
C GLY A 172 -1.85 3.05 -16.84
N LYS A 173 -2.11 1.74 -16.64
CA LYS A 173 -1.07 0.72 -16.36
C LYS A 173 0.17 0.81 -17.26
N SER A 174 -0.02 1.18 -18.53
CA SER A 174 1.08 1.34 -19.48
C SER A 174 2.07 2.46 -19.11
N PHE A 175 1.64 3.48 -18.37
CA PHE A 175 2.50 4.58 -17.93
C PHE A 175 3.45 4.15 -16.80
N THR A 176 3.09 3.11 -16.05
CA THR A 176 3.91 2.56 -14.95
C THR A 176 4.61 1.25 -15.32
N THR A 177 4.52 0.85 -16.60
CA THR A 177 5.20 -0.31 -17.17
C THR A 177 6.39 0.16 -18.00
N ALA A 178 7.57 -0.37 -17.73
CA ALA A 178 8.81 0.03 -18.39
C ALA A 178 8.99 -0.67 -19.76
N PRO A 179 9.93 -0.21 -20.61
CA PRO A 179 10.16 -0.80 -21.94
C PRO A 179 10.60 -2.28 -21.94
N ASP A 180 11.06 -2.81 -20.79
CA ASP A 180 11.34 -4.24 -20.62
C ASP A 180 10.08 -5.09 -20.36
N GLY A 181 8.91 -4.46 -20.34
CA GLY A 181 7.61 -5.10 -20.15
C GLY A 181 7.23 -5.32 -18.68
N LYS A 182 8.02 -4.80 -17.74
CA LYS A 182 7.77 -4.99 -16.30
C LYS A 182 7.02 -3.82 -15.68
N LEU A 183 6.13 -4.14 -14.75
CA LEU A 183 5.41 -3.16 -13.95
C LEU A 183 6.29 -2.75 -12.77
N TYR A 184 6.56 -1.45 -12.62
CA TYR A 184 7.38 -0.92 -11.52
C TYR A 184 6.59 -0.10 -10.50
N MET A 185 5.40 0.38 -10.87
CA MET A 185 4.54 1.17 -9.99
C MET A 185 3.09 0.73 -10.16
N LEU A 186 2.32 0.75 -9.08
CA LEU A 186 0.86 0.61 -9.15
C LEU A 186 0.25 2.00 -9.42
N PRO A 187 -0.62 2.15 -10.44
CA PRO A 187 -1.36 3.39 -10.62
C PRO A 187 -2.24 3.66 -9.41
N ASP A 188 -2.10 4.84 -8.82
CA ASP A 188 -2.79 5.23 -7.59
C ASP A 188 -3.79 6.37 -7.83
N GLN A 189 -3.38 7.37 -8.62
CA GLN A 189 -4.21 8.48 -9.05
C GLN A 189 -4.03 8.78 -10.55
N GLN A 190 -5.05 9.38 -11.17
CA GLN A 190 -4.99 9.90 -12.53
C GLN A 190 -5.19 11.43 -12.55
N PHE A 191 -4.34 12.13 -13.29
CA PHE A 191 -4.49 13.56 -13.56
C PHE A 191 -5.01 13.78 -14.98
N ALA A 192 -6.20 14.37 -15.10
CA ALA A 192 -6.68 14.87 -16.38
C ALA A 192 -6.25 16.33 -16.55
N ASN A 193 -5.41 16.59 -17.54
CA ASN A 193 -5.07 17.96 -17.94
C ASN A 193 -6.25 18.56 -18.71
N LEU A 194 -6.98 19.46 -18.06
CA LEU A 194 -8.10 20.17 -18.65
C LEU A 194 -7.69 21.61 -18.96
N TYR A 195 -8.20 22.14 -20.08
CA TYR A 195 -8.05 23.55 -20.39
C TYR A 195 -9.10 24.35 -19.61
N TRP A 196 -8.65 25.06 -18.59
CA TRP A 196 -9.49 25.98 -17.83
C TRP A 196 -9.37 27.39 -18.42
N PHE A 197 -10.50 28.01 -18.69
CA PHE A 197 -10.52 29.38 -19.21
C PHE A 197 -11.60 30.23 -18.53
N ARG A 198 -11.39 31.54 -18.57
CA ARG A 198 -12.32 32.53 -18.03
C ARG A 198 -13.48 32.74 -19.00
N HIS A 199 -14.53 31.93 -18.85
CA HIS A 199 -15.70 32.00 -19.73
C HIS A 199 -16.26 33.42 -19.88
N ASP A 200 -16.32 34.20 -18.81
CA ASP A 200 -16.76 35.59 -18.84
C ASP A 200 -15.91 36.47 -19.76
N LEU A 201 -14.58 36.36 -19.70
CA LEU A 201 -13.69 37.09 -20.61
C LEU A 201 -13.89 36.67 -22.08
N PHE A 202 -14.15 35.38 -22.31
CA PHE A 202 -14.39 34.83 -23.66
C PHE A 202 -15.82 34.99 -24.15
N SER A 203 -16.75 35.44 -23.30
CA SER A 203 -18.16 35.66 -23.65
C SER A 203 -18.55 37.13 -23.67
N ASP A 204 -17.73 38.03 -23.09
CA ASP A 204 -17.93 39.48 -23.09
C ASP A 204 -17.94 40.05 -24.53
N PRO A 205 -19.07 40.63 -24.98
CA PRO A 205 -19.16 41.25 -26.30
C PRO A 205 -18.14 42.37 -26.54
N ALA A 206 -17.82 43.17 -25.52
CA ALA A 206 -16.89 44.29 -25.65
C ALA A 206 -15.45 43.81 -25.87
N LEU A 207 -15.07 42.69 -25.24
CA LEU A 207 -13.77 42.06 -25.49
C LEU A 207 -13.72 41.37 -26.86
N LYS A 208 -14.81 40.73 -27.28
CA LYS A 208 -14.93 40.13 -28.63
C LYS A 208 -14.90 41.15 -29.76
N GLU A 209 -15.28 42.40 -29.51
CA GLU A 209 -15.19 43.46 -30.52
C GLU A 209 -13.75 44.01 -30.66
N GLN A 210 -12.94 43.89 -29.60
CA GLN A 210 -11.56 44.40 -29.58
C GLN A 210 -10.53 43.43 -30.16
N PHE A 211 -10.80 42.13 -30.19
CA PHE A 211 -9.88 41.05 -30.61
C PHE A 211 -10.55 40.10 -31.61
#